data_AF-U2KV63-F1
#
_entry.id   AF-U2KV63-F1
#
_cell.length_a   1.000
_cell.length_b   1.000
_cell.length_c   1.000
_cell.angle_alpha   90.00
_cell.angle_beta   90.00
_cell.angle_gamma   90.00
#
_symmetry.space_group_name_H-M   'P 1'
#
loop_
_entity.id
_entity.type
_entity.pdbx_description
1 polymer ?
#
loop_
_entity_poly.entity_id
_entity_poly.type
_entity_poly.pdbx_seq_one_letter_code
_entity_poly.pdbx_strand_id
1 'polypeptide(L)'
;MELRRNRDRERLLELHEQLINEAKSYCKQHPLTFSAQQIKTYSTIGGTPFLDNQYTVFGEVVEGLDVVERIQQAKTNRSDRPINDISMTMEII
;
A
#
# COMPACT_ATOMS: atom_id res chain seq x y z
N MET A 1 -21.25 -19.08 11.56
CA MET A 1 -22.33 -18.09 11.86
C MET A 1 -23.14 -18.40 13.13
N GLU A 2 -22.99 -19.56 13.77
CA GLU A 2 -23.78 -19.93 14.96
C GLU A 2 -23.38 -19.17 16.24
N LEU A 3 -22.08 -18.89 16.43
CA LEU A 3 -21.56 -18.15 17.59
C LEU A 3 -22.10 -16.71 17.68
N ARG A 4 -22.27 -16.04 16.53
CA ARG A 4 -22.89 -14.70 16.45
C ARG A 4 -24.41 -14.73 16.70
N ARG A 5 -25.09 -15.82 16.32
CA ARG A 5 -26.54 -16.00 16.53
C ARG A 5 -26.88 -16.28 17.99
N ASN A 6 -26.01 -16.96 18.73
CA ASN A 6 -26.25 -17.37 20.13
C ASN A 6 -25.80 -16.34 21.19
N ARG A 7 -25.32 -15.15 20.79
CA ARG A 7 -24.82 -14.07 21.68
C ARG A 7 -23.75 -14.52 22.70
N ASP A 8 -23.05 -15.61 22.40
CA ASP A 8 -22.05 -16.22 23.28
C ASP A 8 -20.71 -15.50 23.12
N ARG A 9 -20.55 -14.39 23.87
CA ARG A 9 -19.41 -13.47 23.74
C ARG A 9 -18.08 -14.08 24.17
N GLU A 10 -18.09 -14.97 25.16
CA GLU A 10 -16.86 -15.58 25.69
C GLU A 10 -16.21 -16.51 24.66
N ARG A 11 -16.98 -17.43 24.08
CA ARG A 11 -16.48 -18.30 23.00
C ARG A 11 -16.00 -17.54 21.77
N LEU A 12 -16.63 -16.40 21.47
CA LEU A 12 -16.22 -15.54 20.37
C LEU A 12 -14.88 -14.86 20.66
N LEU A 13 -14.64 -14.44 21.91
CA LEU A 13 -13.38 -13.88 22.36
C LEU A 13 -12.26 -14.93 22.37
N GLU A 14 -12.54 -16.14 22.84
CA GLU A 14 -11.58 -17.26 22.80
C GLU A 14 -11.17 -17.60 21.36
N LEU A 15 -12.14 -17.72 20.45
CA LEU A 15 -11.88 -17.93 19.03
C LEU A 15 -11.07 -16.78 18.43
N HIS A 16 -11.35 -15.53 18.82
CA HIS A 16 -10.60 -14.37 18.36
C HIS A 16 -9.13 -14.42 18.80
N GLU A 17 -8.88 -14.71 20.08
CA GLU A 17 -7.52 -14.86 20.61
C GLU A 17 -6.77 -16.04 19.97
N GLN A 18 -7.45 -17.17 19.74
CA GLN A 18 -6.88 -18.30 19.02
C GLN A 18 -6.46 -17.91 17.59
N LEU A 19 -7.36 -17.27 16.83
CA LEU A 19 -7.07 -16.82 15.46
C LEU A 19 -5.94 -15.79 15.42
N ILE A 20 -5.87 -14.87 16.39
CA ILE A 20 -4.77 -13.91 16.49
C ILE A 20 -3.44 -14.61 16.74
N ASN A 21 -3.40 -15.57 17.67
CA ASN A 21 -2.18 -16.28 18.02
C ASN A 21 -1.72 -17.18 16.86
N GLU A 22 -2.65 -17.85 16.19
CA GLU A 22 -2.40 -18.59 14.96
C GLU A 22 -1.83 -17.69 13.88
N ALA A 23 -2.48 -16.56 13.57
CA ALA A 23 -2.01 -15.60 12.58
C ALA A 23 -0.60 -15.07 12.91
N LYS A 24 -0.34 -14.71 14.18
CA LYS A 24 0.99 -14.29 14.64
C LYS A 24 2.04 -15.39 14.45
N SER A 25 1.70 -16.63 14.80
CA SER A 25 2.61 -17.77 14.63
C SER A 25 2.90 -18.07 13.16
N TYR A 26 1.89 -17.95 12.29
CA TYR A 26 2.01 -18.14 10.86
C TYR A 26 2.94 -17.08 10.23
N CYS A 27 2.74 -15.81 10.57
CA CYS A 27 3.59 -14.71 10.11
C CYS A 27 5.04 -14.83 10.62
N LYS A 28 5.26 -15.42 11.81
CA LYS A 28 6.61 -15.67 12.34
C LYS A 28 7.33 -16.81 11.60
N GLN A 29 6.58 -17.84 11.18
CA GLN A 29 7.11 -18.96 10.40
C GLN A 29 7.35 -18.61 8.94
N HIS A 30 6.55 -17.70 8.38
CA HIS A 30 6.65 -17.22 7.00
C HIS A 30 6.98 -15.72 7.01
N PRO A 31 8.25 -15.34 7.27
CA PRO A 31 8.63 -13.95 7.17
C PRO A 31 8.40 -13.47 5.74
N LEU A 32 7.58 -12.42 5.59
CA LEU A 32 7.36 -11.73 4.33
C LEU A 32 8.65 -10.98 3.97
N THR A 33 9.55 -11.67 3.27
CA THR A 33 10.80 -11.10 2.79
C THR A 33 10.70 -10.82 1.30
N PHE A 34 11.36 -9.75 0.86
CA PHE A 34 11.50 -9.47 -0.55
C PHE A 34 12.36 -10.56 -1.21
N SER A 35 11.96 -11.00 -2.40
CA SER A 35 12.79 -11.88 -3.22
C SER A 35 14.10 -11.17 -3.60
N ALA A 36 15.14 -11.96 -3.93
CA ALA A 36 16.43 -11.39 -4.36
C ALA A 36 16.28 -10.43 -5.56
N GLN A 37 15.34 -10.73 -6.47
CA GLN A 37 15.02 -9.85 -7.60
C GLN A 37 14.38 -8.54 -7.13
N GLN A 38 13.39 -8.58 -6.23
CA GLN A 38 12.76 -7.37 -5.68
C GLN A 38 13.78 -6.51 -4.93
N ILE A 39 14.64 -7.11 -4.10
CA ILE A 39 15.71 -6.38 -3.39
C ILE A 39 16.60 -5.66 -4.40
N LYS A 40 17.05 -6.36 -5.46
CA LYS A 40 17.89 -5.76 -6.50
C LYS A 40 17.17 -4.61 -7.21
N THR A 41 15.92 -4.79 -7.61
CA THR A 41 15.12 -3.76 -8.29
C THR A 41 14.97 -2.51 -7.41
N TYR A 42 14.50 -2.67 -6.17
CA TYR A 42 14.32 -1.56 -5.23
C TYR A 42 15.63 -0.84 -4.89
N SER A 43 16.75 -1.56 -4.86
CA SER A 43 18.07 -0.97 -4.56
C SER A 43 18.70 -0.23 -5.75
N THR A 44 18.29 -0.52 -6.99
CA THR A 44 18.95 0.00 -8.20
C THR A 44 18.09 0.97 -8.99
N ILE A 45 16.83 0.61 -9.26
CA ILE A 45 15.87 1.42 -10.00
C ILE A 45 15.15 2.37 -9.03
N GLY A 46 15.00 1.97 -7.77
CA GLY A 46 14.25 2.69 -6.75
C GLY A 46 12.82 2.15 -6.57
N GLY A 47 11.95 2.95 -5.96
CA GLY A 47 10.56 2.58 -5.68
C GLY A 47 10.21 2.70 -4.20
N THR A 48 9.01 2.25 -3.84
CA THR A 48 8.43 2.46 -2.52
C THR A 48 7.93 1.13 -1.93
N PRO A 49 8.85 0.22 -1.56
CA PRO A 49 8.52 -1.16 -1.18
C PRO A 49 7.58 -1.29 0.02
N PHE A 50 7.49 -0.26 0.87
CA PHE A 50 6.59 -0.26 2.02
C PHE A 50 5.10 -0.09 1.63
N LEU A 51 4.80 0.26 0.38
CA LEU A 51 3.44 0.34 -0.14
C LEU A 51 2.93 -0.99 -0.72
N ASP A 52 3.83 -1.97 -0.92
CA ASP A 52 3.49 -3.28 -1.46
C ASP A 52 2.44 -3.98 -0.57
N ASN A 53 1.42 -4.58 -1.19
CA ASN A 53 0.28 -5.23 -0.54
C ASN A 53 -0.62 -4.29 0.30
N GLN A 54 -0.32 -2.99 0.38
CA GLN A 54 -1.19 -1.99 1.00
C GLN A 54 -2.02 -1.22 -0.04
N TYR A 55 -1.47 -1.04 -1.24
CA TYR A 55 -2.11 -0.29 -2.33
C TYR A 55 -2.21 -1.15 -3.59
N THR A 56 -3.39 -1.15 -4.20
CA THR A 56 -3.59 -1.85 -5.48
C THR A 56 -3.11 -0.98 -6.63
N VAL A 57 -2.12 -1.45 -7.38
CA VAL A 57 -1.69 -0.82 -8.62
C VAL A 57 -2.72 -1.10 -9.70
N PHE A 58 -3.30 -0.06 -10.30
CA PHE A 58 -4.35 -0.18 -11.33
C PHE A 58 -3.91 0.28 -12.73
N GLY A 59 -2.72 0.84 -12.87
CA GLY A 59 -2.20 1.33 -14.14
C GLY A 59 -0.78 1.89 -14.01
N GLU A 60 -0.19 2.22 -15.15
CA GLU A 60 1.15 2.82 -15.25
C GLU A 60 1.17 3.92 -16.32
N VAL A 61 2.17 4.79 -16.26
CA VAL A 61 2.40 5.83 -17.26
C VAL A 61 3.19 5.23 -18.42
N VAL A 62 2.58 5.17 -19.61
CA VAL A 62 3.24 4.65 -20.82
C VAL A 62 3.97 5.74 -21.61
N GLU A 63 3.51 7.00 -21.52
CA GLU A 63 4.08 8.16 -22.21
C GLU A 63 3.98 9.42 -21.31
N GLY A 64 4.90 10.37 -21.48
CA GLY A 64 4.91 11.63 -20.72
C GLY A 64 5.61 11.58 -19.36
N LEU A 65 6.55 10.65 -19.14
CA LEU A 65 7.35 10.57 -17.91
C LEU A 65 8.18 11.85 -17.67
N ASP A 66 8.62 12.53 -18.72
CA ASP A 66 9.31 13.83 -18.63
C ASP A 66 8.43 14.92 -18.00
N VAL A 67 7.12 14.91 -18.27
CA VAL A 67 6.16 15.81 -17.64
C VAL A 67 6.03 15.48 -16.14
N VAL A 68 5.98 14.19 -15.79
CA VAL A 68 5.94 13.74 -14.39
C VAL A 68 7.18 14.20 -13.64
N GLU A 69 8.38 14.05 -14.22
CA GLU A 69 9.64 14.53 -13.63
C GLU A 69 9.63 16.05 -13.40
N ARG A 70 9.12 16.82 -14.36
CA ARG A 70 8.98 18.28 -14.22
C ARG A 70 8.01 18.67 -13.10
N ILE A 71 6.90 17.94 -12.95
CA ILE A 71 5.93 18.16 -11.87
C ILE A 71 6.58 17.84 -10.51
N GLN A 72 7.34 16.75 -10.41
CA GLN A 72 8.04 16.35 -9.18
C GLN A 72 9.02 17.43 -8.69
N GLN A 73 9.64 18.18 -9.60
CA GLN A 73 10.59 19.25 -9.28
C GLN A 73 9.92 20.60 -8.95
N ALA A 74 8.59 20.68 -8.97
CA ALA A 74 7.87 21.91 -8.66
C ALA A 74 8.14 22.37 -7.21
N LYS A 75 8.33 23.68 -7.02
CA LYS A 75 8.52 24.25 -5.68
C LYS A 75 7.25 24.07 -4.86
N THR A 76 7.40 23.52 -3.65
CA THR A 76 6.30 23.28 -2.71
C THR A 76 6.35 24.23 -1.52
N ASN A 77 5.21 24.38 -0.85
CA ASN A 77 5.11 25.07 0.43
C ASN A 77 5.41 24.11 1.60
N ARG A 78 5.22 24.58 2.85
CA ARG A 78 5.49 23.78 4.07
C ARG A 78 4.58 22.57 4.26
N SER A 79 3.50 22.45 3.48
CA SER A 79 2.55 21.34 3.50
C SER A 79 2.70 20.45 2.25
N ASP A 80 3.84 20.53 1.56
CA ASP A 80 4.16 19.79 0.33
C ASP A 80 3.22 20.07 -0.86
N ARG A 81 2.39 21.12 -0.79
CA ARG A 81 1.56 21.56 -1.92
C ARG A 81 2.40 22.44 -2.86
N PRO A 82 2.32 22.26 -4.21
CA PRO A 82 2.96 23.15 -5.17
C PRO A 82 2.57 24.63 -4.94
N ILE A 83 3.55 25.55 -5.06
CA ILE A 83 3.32 26.99 -4.92
C ILE A 83 2.47 27.52 -6.08
N ASN A 84 2.75 27.04 -7.29
CA ASN A 84 1.94 27.28 -8.47
C ASN A 84 1.07 26.05 -8.71
N ASP A 85 -0.23 26.25 -8.84
CA ASP A 85 -1.18 25.15 -9.09
C ASP A 85 -0.92 24.49 -10.45
N ILE A 86 -0.95 23.15 -10.48
CA ILE A 86 -0.81 22.31 -11.67
C ILE A 86 -2.15 21.61 -11.87
N SER A 87 -2.97 22.13 -12.79
CA SER A 87 -4.35 21.66 -13.00
C SER A 87 -4.45 20.65 -14.14
N MET A 88 -5.45 19.77 -14.04
CA MET A 88 -5.85 18.85 -15.09
C MET A 88 -7.15 19.36 -15.73
N THR A 89 -7.21 19.35 -17.07
CA THR A 89 -8.43 19.62 -17.83
C THR A 89 -9.03 18.29 -18.26
N MET A 90 -10.30 18.06 -17.95
CA MET A 90 -11.05 16.91 -18.44
C MET A 90 -12.26 17.40 -19.22
N GLU A 91 -12.49 16.77 -20.38
CA GLU A 91 -13.70 16.94 -21.17
C GLU A 91 -14.36 15.57 -21.28
N ILE A 92 -15.66 15.52 -20.97
CA ILE A 92 -16.49 14.34 -21.20
C ILE A 92 -17.12 14.54 -22.58
N ILE A 93 -16.85 13.60 -23.48
CA ILE A 93 -17.42 13.57 -24.83
C ILE A 93 -18.80 12.92 -24.79
#